data_AF-A0A918SZN2-F1
#
_entry.id   AF-A0A918SZN2-F1
#
_cell.length_a   1.000
_cell.length_b   1.000
_cell.length_c   1.000
_cell.angle_alpha   90.00
_cell.angle_beta   90.00
_cell.angle_gamma   90.00
#
_symmetry.space_group_name_H-M   'P 1'
#
loop_
_entity.id
_entity.type
_entity.pdbx_description
1 polymer ?
#
loop_
_entity_poly.entity_id
_entity_poly.type
_entity_poly.pdbx_seq_one_letter_code
_entity_poly.pdbx_strand_id
1 'polypeptide(L)'
;MRPPSNPPPRLPPNPEPYHGHVDQPRGAHSWAAWAGLTLLAAVVASCSDRVVDRIFAMTDDRAPEVVFVPVPSGVSAPSIESTSRRDDGAGNLAPPINTAAAVRAAPPPDDVVALASLPAGPEGEAGLVAAVRAGTLRPANPSDFGQWVARHTAQGGTVDSDALQSSLRAAYVVLGDFTIPGGLHGAHSVTFIVPDGVPYPLGNPGHSVVLDVASGACMGFVCPSAGR
;
A
#
# COMPACT_ATOMS: atom_id res chain seq x y z
N MET A 1 -29.46 14.80 -48.32
CA MET A 1 -30.25 15.25 -47.14
C MET A 1 -29.40 15.00 -45.91
N ARG A 2 -28.96 16.05 -45.21
CA ARG A 2 -28.24 15.91 -43.92
C ARG A 2 -29.27 15.80 -42.79
N PRO A 3 -29.08 14.91 -41.80
CA PRO A 3 -29.98 14.83 -40.66
C PRO A 3 -29.85 16.09 -39.79
N PRO A 4 -30.93 16.51 -39.12
CA PRO A 4 -30.91 17.66 -38.22
C PRO A 4 -30.00 17.37 -37.01
N SER A 5 -29.08 18.29 -36.76
CA SER A 5 -28.19 18.28 -35.59
C SER A 5 -28.99 18.50 -34.31
N ASN A 6 -28.80 17.60 -33.33
CA ASN A 6 -29.42 17.70 -32.00
C ASN A 6 -28.95 18.96 -31.26
N PRO A 7 -29.86 19.67 -30.56
CA PRO A 7 -29.48 20.79 -29.71
C PRO A 7 -28.69 20.30 -28.47
N PRO A 8 -27.76 21.12 -27.96
CA PRO A 8 -26.98 20.77 -26.78
C PRO A 8 -27.87 20.65 -25.52
N PRO A 9 -27.48 19.81 -24.55
CA PRO A 9 -28.20 19.66 -23.29
C PRO A 9 -28.21 20.98 -22.51
N ARG A 10 -29.37 21.31 -21.93
CA ARG A 10 -29.52 22.49 -21.06
C ARG A 10 -28.79 22.21 -19.73
N LEU A 11 -27.92 23.13 -19.34
CA LEU A 11 -27.29 23.11 -18.03
C LEU A 11 -28.36 23.28 -16.93
N PRO A 12 -28.19 22.62 -15.77
CA PRO A 12 -29.06 22.84 -14.63
C PRO A 12 -28.92 24.28 -14.10
N PRO A 13 -29.99 24.85 -13.51
CA PRO A 13 -29.93 26.18 -12.92
C PRO A 13 -28.95 26.23 -11.75
N ASN A 14 -28.28 27.37 -11.62
CA ASN A 14 -27.31 27.66 -10.56
C ASN A 14 -28.00 27.56 -9.18
N PRO A 15 -27.40 26.88 -8.19
CA PRO A 15 -27.95 26.87 -6.84
C PRO A 15 -27.91 28.28 -6.24
N GLU A 16 -29.05 28.74 -5.73
CA GLU A 16 -29.15 30.05 -5.07
C GLU A 16 -28.25 30.12 -3.82
N PRO A 17 -27.77 31.33 -3.44
CA PRO A 17 -26.97 31.51 -2.23
C PRO A 17 -27.82 31.18 -0.99
N TYR A 18 -27.38 30.18 -0.23
CA TYR A 18 -27.98 29.82 1.04
C TYR A 18 -27.66 30.89 2.10
N HIS A 19 -28.57 31.83 2.30
CA HIS A 19 -28.55 32.77 3.42
C HIS A 19 -29.05 32.08 4.69
N GLY A 20 -28.14 31.44 5.42
CA GLY A 20 -28.42 30.93 6.76
C GLY A 20 -28.72 32.07 7.73
N HIS A 21 -29.96 32.14 8.20
CA HIS A 21 -30.35 32.97 9.35
C HIS A 21 -29.69 32.42 10.61
N VAL A 22 -28.81 33.21 11.22
CA VAL A 22 -28.26 32.95 12.55
C VAL A 22 -29.26 33.50 13.57
N ASP A 23 -30.04 32.61 14.18
CA ASP A 23 -30.82 32.96 15.37
C ASP A 23 -29.85 33.16 16.55
N GLN A 24 -29.83 34.38 17.07
CA GLN A 24 -29.00 34.77 18.20
C GLN A 24 -29.82 34.73 19.49
N PRO A 25 -29.55 33.79 20.41
CA PRO A 25 -30.29 33.74 21.67
C PRO A 25 -29.85 34.88 22.58
N ARG A 26 -30.77 35.83 22.80
CA ARG A 26 -30.72 36.75 23.94
C ARG A 26 -31.28 36.04 25.16
N GLY A 27 -30.43 35.75 26.14
CA GLY A 27 -30.88 35.20 27.41
C GLY A 27 -29.75 35.19 28.44
N ALA A 28 -29.73 36.20 29.29
CA ALA A 28 -28.89 36.27 30.47
C ALA A 28 -29.23 35.15 31.49
N HIS A 29 -28.32 34.98 32.46
CA HIS A 29 -28.46 34.26 33.74
C HIS A 29 -28.05 32.76 33.77
N SER A 30 -26.79 32.49 34.14
CA SER A 30 -26.42 31.62 35.28
C SER A 30 -24.89 31.50 35.38
N TRP A 31 -24.28 32.30 36.25
CA TRP A 31 -22.83 32.27 36.54
C TRP A 31 -22.42 31.13 37.49
N ALA A 32 -23.36 30.29 37.93
CA ALA A 32 -23.11 29.23 38.91
C ALA A 32 -22.78 27.85 38.29
N ALA A 33 -22.96 27.65 36.98
CA ALA A 33 -22.70 26.36 36.32
C ALA A 33 -21.26 26.20 35.78
N TRP A 34 -20.50 27.29 35.65
CA TRP A 34 -19.14 27.25 35.07
C TRP A 34 -18.04 26.83 36.04
N ALA A 35 -18.28 26.88 37.35
CA ALA A 35 -17.32 26.41 38.35
C ALA A 35 -17.23 24.87 38.43
N GLY A 36 -18.31 24.15 38.07
CA GLY A 36 -18.32 22.68 38.05
C GLY A 36 -17.62 22.08 36.83
N LEU A 37 -17.77 22.72 35.66
CA LEU A 37 -17.22 22.19 34.40
C LEU A 37 -15.70 22.38 34.28
N THR A 38 -15.14 23.42 34.92
CA THR A 38 -13.69 23.65 34.96
C THR A 38 -12.96 22.65 35.85
N LEU A 39 -13.59 22.19 36.94
CA LEU A 39 -13.03 21.18 37.83
C LEU A 39 -12.99 19.78 37.18
N LEU A 40 -13.97 19.45 36.34
CA LEU A 40 -13.96 18.18 35.60
C LEU A 40 -12.87 18.15 34.50
N ALA A 41 -12.64 19.27 33.79
CA ALA A 41 -11.60 19.36 32.79
C ALA A 41 -10.18 19.26 33.38
N ALA A 42 -9.95 19.84 34.57
CA ALA A 42 -8.67 19.74 35.26
C ALA A 42 -8.35 18.32 35.77
N VAL A 43 -9.37 17.56 36.21
CA VAL A 43 -9.20 16.16 36.63
C VAL A 43 -8.92 15.24 35.44
N VAL A 44 -9.57 15.45 34.29
CA VAL A 44 -9.28 14.69 33.07
C VAL A 44 -7.88 14.98 32.52
N ALA A 45 -7.43 16.25 32.53
CA ALA A 45 -6.07 16.60 32.14
C ALA A 45 -5.01 15.98 33.09
N SER A 46 -5.24 16.03 34.40
CA SER A 46 -4.31 15.48 35.42
C SER A 46 -4.22 13.94 35.43
N CYS A 47 -5.28 13.24 35.01
CA CYS A 47 -5.23 11.78 34.83
C CYS A 47 -4.58 11.36 33.50
N SER A 48 -4.54 12.24 32.51
CA SER A 48 -3.91 11.94 31.20
C SER A 48 -2.39 11.93 31.31
N ASP A 49 -1.80 12.91 32.01
CA ASP A 49 -0.34 13.03 32.10
C ASP A 49 0.32 11.89 32.91
N ARG A 50 -0.35 11.33 33.92
CA ARG A 50 0.23 10.28 34.77
C ARG A 50 0.24 8.88 34.13
N VAL A 51 -0.53 8.64 33.08
CA VAL A 51 -0.55 7.34 32.39
C VAL A 51 0.52 7.28 31.29
N VAL A 52 0.84 8.40 30.64
CA VAL A 52 1.88 8.43 29.60
C VAL A 52 3.30 8.40 30.19
N ASP A 53 3.53 9.06 31.33
CA ASP A 53 4.84 9.06 32.00
C ASP A 53 5.25 7.69 32.57
N ARG A 54 4.29 6.79 32.83
CA ARG A 54 4.60 5.45 33.36
C ARG A 54 4.91 4.41 32.28
N ILE A 55 4.59 4.69 31.02
CA ILE A 55 4.91 3.79 29.90
C ILE A 55 6.29 4.10 29.31
N PHE A 56 6.79 5.33 29.44
CA PHE A 56 8.11 5.73 28.90
C PHE A 56 9.30 5.54 29.86
N ALA A 57 9.08 5.18 31.13
CA ALA A 57 10.14 4.98 32.11
C ALA A 57 10.67 3.51 32.21
N MET A 58 10.35 2.63 31.25
CA MET A 58 10.86 1.24 31.21
C MET A 58 11.85 0.93 30.07
N THR A 59 12.19 1.91 29.23
CA THR A 59 13.32 1.79 28.29
C THR A 59 14.58 2.37 28.92
N ASP A 60 15.07 1.64 29.92
CA ASP A 60 16.37 1.83 30.58
C ASP A 60 17.49 1.21 29.73
N ASP A 61 18.41 2.08 29.31
CA ASP A 61 19.82 1.91 28.95
C ASP A 61 20.44 0.49 28.92
N ARG A 62 20.16 -0.26 27.84
CA ARG A 62 21.13 -1.21 27.29
C ARG A 62 21.20 -1.13 25.77
N ALA A 63 21.94 -0.14 25.27
CA ALA A 63 22.54 -0.24 23.94
C ALA A 63 23.48 -1.46 23.93
N PRO A 64 23.31 -2.44 23.02
CA PRO A 64 24.32 -3.48 22.85
C PRO A 64 25.57 -2.84 22.27
N GLU A 65 26.69 -3.00 22.97
CA GLU A 65 28.03 -2.70 22.47
C GLU A 65 28.24 -3.48 21.16
N VAL A 66 28.24 -2.76 20.03
CA VAL A 66 28.51 -3.33 18.72
C VAL A 66 30.00 -3.64 18.66
N VAL A 67 30.34 -4.89 18.97
CA VAL A 67 31.68 -5.43 18.76
C VAL A 67 31.90 -5.53 17.24
N PHE A 68 32.67 -4.59 16.70
CA PHE A 68 33.15 -4.62 15.33
C PHE A 68 34.19 -5.75 15.21
N VAL A 69 33.79 -6.89 14.64
CA VAL A 69 34.73 -7.95 14.28
C VAL A 69 35.36 -7.56 12.93
N PRO A 70 36.68 -7.33 12.84
CA PRO A 70 37.33 -7.03 11.57
C PRO A 70 37.24 -8.24 10.64
N VAL A 71 36.62 -8.05 9.48
CA VAL A 71 36.59 -9.05 8.40
C VAL A 71 38.01 -9.17 7.82
N PRO A 72 38.60 -10.37 7.71
CA PRO A 72 39.90 -10.53 7.10
C PRO A 72 39.85 -10.18 5.61
N SER A 73 40.61 -9.15 5.22
CA SER A 73 40.91 -8.82 3.83
C SER A 73 41.70 -9.94 3.19
N GLY A 74 41.02 -10.91 2.57
CA GLY A 74 41.70 -12.09 2.02
C GLY A 74 40.96 -12.88 0.95
N VAL A 75 39.86 -12.38 0.39
CA VAL A 75 39.19 -13.09 -0.73
C VAL A 75 39.43 -12.31 -2.01
N SER A 76 40.48 -12.70 -2.72
CA SER A 76 40.71 -12.33 -4.11
C SER A 76 39.56 -12.85 -4.97
N ALA A 77 38.90 -11.94 -5.70
CA ALA A 77 37.96 -12.30 -6.74
C ALA A 77 38.68 -13.09 -7.86
N PRO A 78 38.05 -14.12 -8.45
CA PRO A 78 38.63 -14.83 -9.58
C PRO A 78 38.64 -13.94 -10.84
N SER A 79 39.83 -13.73 -11.40
CA SER A 79 40.03 -13.18 -12.75
C SER A 79 39.36 -14.11 -13.76
N ILE A 80 38.37 -13.60 -14.49
CA ILE A 80 37.78 -14.31 -15.61
C ILE A 80 38.66 -14.04 -16.82
N GLU A 81 39.54 -15.00 -17.12
CA GLU A 81 40.41 -14.99 -18.28
C GLU A 81 39.58 -15.21 -19.55
N SER A 82 39.55 -14.20 -20.42
CA SER A 82 38.83 -14.22 -21.70
C SER A 82 39.70 -14.91 -22.75
N THR A 83 39.51 -16.21 -22.96
CA THR A 83 40.18 -16.91 -24.07
C THR A 83 39.43 -16.67 -25.38
N SER A 84 39.93 -15.69 -26.13
CA SER A 84 39.71 -15.54 -27.57
C SER A 84 40.29 -16.75 -28.31
N ARG A 85 39.44 -17.61 -28.87
CA ARG A 85 39.83 -18.69 -29.79
C ARG A 85 39.48 -18.28 -31.21
N ARG A 86 40.52 -17.94 -31.99
CA ARG A 86 40.51 -17.97 -33.45
C ARG A 86 40.62 -19.44 -33.86
N ASP A 87 39.70 -19.91 -34.69
CA ASP A 87 39.90 -21.11 -35.49
C ASP A 87 39.59 -20.76 -36.95
N ASP A 88 40.65 -20.73 -37.74
CA ASP A 88 40.64 -20.63 -39.20
C ASP A 88 40.37 -22.02 -39.80
N GLY A 89 39.45 -22.07 -40.76
CA GLY A 89 39.64 -22.79 -42.02
C GLY A 89 39.69 -24.33 -42.05
N ALA A 90 38.64 -24.87 -42.67
CA ALA A 90 38.67 -25.87 -43.74
C ALA A 90 38.32 -27.34 -43.40
N GLY A 91 37.17 -27.74 -43.96
CA GLY A 91 37.01 -29.01 -44.67
C GLY A 91 36.57 -30.21 -43.85
N ASN A 92 35.27 -30.52 -43.87
CA ASN A 92 34.78 -31.78 -44.45
C ASN A 92 33.26 -31.93 -44.34
N LEU A 93 32.63 -32.03 -45.51
CA LEU A 93 31.55 -32.94 -45.88
C LEU A 93 30.42 -33.14 -44.85
N ALA A 94 29.40 -32.28 -44.96
CA ALA A 94 28.07 -32.53 -44.42
C ALA A 94 27.35 -33.62 -45.24
N PRO A 95 26.76 -34.66 -44.62
CA PRO A 95 25.58 -35.31 -45.17
C PRO A 95 24.32 -34.47 -44.87
N PRO A 96 23.29 -34.49 -45.73
CA PRO A 96 22.06 -33.76 -45.48
C PRO A 96 21.30 -34.37 -44.29
N ILE A 97 21.20 -33.64 -43.19
CA ILE A 97 20.26 -33.98 -42.13
C ILE A 97 18.87 -33.64 -42.65
N ASN A 98 18.05 -34.67 -42.84
CA ASN A 98 16.64 -34.57 -43.16
C ASN A 98 15.91 -33.69 -42.15
N THR A 99 15.42 -32.54 -42.62
CA THR A 99 14.45 -31.70 -41.92
C THR A 99 13.07 -32.37 -41.99
N ALA A 100 12.83 -33.34 -41.11
CA ALA A 100 11.50 -33.89 -40.88
C ALA A 100 11.31 -34.23 -39.40
N ALA A 101 10.52 -33.38 -38.74
CA ALA A 101 9.65 -33.74 -37.62
C ALA A 101 10.27 -34.54 -36.45
N ALA A 102 10.88 -33.81 -35.51
CA ALA A 102 10.80 -34.17 -34.10
C ALA A 102 10.07 -33.05 -33.36
N VAL A 103 8.77 -32.92 -33.64
CA VAL A 103 7.83 -32.29 -32.72
C VAL A 103 7.93 -33.13 -31.44
N ARG A 104 8.59 -32.59 -30.41
CA ARG A 104 8.46 -33.14 -29.06
C ARG A 104 6.97 -33.14 -28.77
N ALA A 105 6.40 -34.34 -28.61
CA ALA A 105 5.03 -34.50 -28.18
C ALA A 105 4.85 -33.63 -26.91
N ALA A 106 3.85 -32.75 -26.96
CA ALA A 106 3.40 -32.06 -25.77
C ALA A 106 3.09 -33.12 -24.69
N PRO A 107 3.42 -32.87 -23.41
CA PRO A 107 2.98 -33.75 -22.34
C PRO A 107 1.46 -33.95 -22.43
N PRO A 108 0.93 -35.15 -22.12
CA PRO A 108 -0.50 -35.43 -22.18
C PRO A 108 -1.28 -34.40 -21.36
N PRO A 109 -2.47 -33.98 -21.81
CA PRO A 109 -3.25 -32.88 -21.21
C PRO A 109 -3.86 -33.21 -19.83
N ASP A 110 -3.42 -34.27 -19.15
CA ASP A 110 -4.01 -34.71 -17.88
C ASP A 110 -3.28 -34.10 -16.65
N ASP A 111 -2.13 -33.45 -16.83
CA ASP A 111 -1.38 -32.78 -15.75
C ASP A 111 -1.69 -31.27 -15.60
N VAL A 112 -2.64 -30.72 -16.37
CA VAL A 112 -3.14 -29.33 -16.15
C VAL A 112 -4.27 -29.25 -15.13
N VAL A 113 -4.54 -30.33 -14.40
CA VAL A 113 -5.50 -30.32 -13.30
C VAL A 113 -4.88 -29.65 -12.07
N ALA A 114 -5.39 -28.44 -11.81
CA ALA A 114 -5.55 -27.83 -10.49
C ALA A 114 -4.42 -26.96 -9.89
N LEU A 115 -3.90 -25.98 -10.65
CA LEU A 115 -3.54 -24.69 -10.02
C LEU A 115 -4.78 -23.93 -9.48
N ALA A 116 -5.98 -24.32 -9.94
CA ALA A 116 -7.27 -23.78 -9.51
C ALA A 116 -7.83 -24.40 -8.20
N SER A 117 -7.06 -25.23 -7.49
CA SER A 117 -7.55 -25.88 -6.25
C SER A 117 -6.56 -25.81 -5.09
N LEU A 118 -5.61 -24.87 -5.12
CA LEU A 118 -5.04 -24.42 -3.85
C LEU A 118 -6.20 -23.83 -3.05
N PRO A 119 -6.43 -24.27 -1.81
CA PRO A 119 -7.46 -23.66 -0.97
C PRO A 119 -7.17 -22.16 -0.94
N ALA A 120 -8.18 -21.35 -1.26
CA ALA A 120 -8.10 -19.92 -1.03
C ALA A 120 -7.63 -19.75 0.42
N GLY A 121 -6.53 -19.03 0.61
CA GLY A 121 -6.05 -18.72 1.94
C GLY A 121 -7.16 -18.09 2.76
N PRO A 122 -7.00 -18.00 4.10
CA PRO A 122 -8.00 -17.37 4.94
C PRO A 122 -8.40 -15.99 4.37
N GLU A 123 -9.69 -15.73 4.31
CA GLU A 123 -10.24 -14.49 3.74
C GLU A 123 -10.35 -13.40 4.82
N GLY A 124 -10.58 -12.16 4.37
CA GLY A 124 -10.86 -11.00 5.18
C GLY A 124 -9.77 -10.74 6.22
N GLU A 125 -10.20 -10.45 7.45
CA GLU A 125 -9.31 -10.21 8.58
C GLU A 125 -8.43 -11.43 8.91
N ALA A 126 -8.96 -12.65 8.78
CA ALA A 126 -8.17 -13.85 9.02
C ALA A 126 -7.00 -13.98 8.03
N GLY A 127 -7.21 -13.56 6.78
CA GLY A 127 -6.18 -13.44 5.76
C GLY A 127 -5.08 -12.44 6.12
N LEU A 128 -5.48 -11.26 6.61
CA LEU A 128 -4.54 -10.24 7.08
C LEU A 128 -3.71 -10.74 8.27
N VAL A 129 -4.34 -11.39 9.26
CA VAL A 129 -3.64 -11.96 10.42
C VAL A 129 -2.65 -13.04 10.00
N ALA A 130 -3.04 -13.91 9.06
CA ALA A 130 -2.15 -14.93 8.53
C ALA A 130 -0.94 -14.30 7.81
N ALA A 131 -1.16 -13.25 7.02
CA ALA A 131 -0.10 -12.55 6.30
C ALA A 131 0.87 -11.80 7.23
N VAL A 132 0.35 -11.17 8.30
CA VAL A 132 1.20 -10.56 9.33
C VAL A 132 2.03 -11.63 10.04
N ARG A 133 1.43 -12.77 10.40
CA ARG A 133 2.16 -13.89 11.03
C ARG A 133 3.22 -14.48 10.09
N ALA A 134 2.94 -14.52 8.80
CA ALA A 134 3.88 -14.99 7.77
C ALA A 134 4.99 -13.98 7.46
N GLY A 135 4.90 -12.74 7.95
CA GLY A 135 5.88 -11.69 7.67
C GLY A 135 5.78 -11.10 6.26
N THR A 136 4.70 -11.38 5.52
CA THR A 136 4.45 -10.74 4.21
C THR A 136 3.77 -9.38 4.35
N LEU A 137 3.13 -9.13 5.50
CA LEU A 137 2.63 -7.83 5.92
C LEU A 137 3.21 -7.43 7.28
N ARG A 138 3.28 -6.12 7.51
CA ARG A 138 3.37 -5.55 8.87
C ARG A 138 2.38 -4.40 9.04
N PRO A 139 1.95 -4.09 10.27
CA PRO A 139 1.24 -2.84 10.53
C PRO A 139 2.04 -1.64 10.01
N ALA A 140 1.34 -0.71 9.37
CA ALA A 140 1.94 0.54 8.93
C ALA A 140 2.15 1.49 10.13
N ASN A 141 3.21 2.28 10.06
CA ASN A 141 3.45 3.40 10.94
C ASN A 141 3.25 4.73 10.19
N PRO A 142 3.19 5.88 10.87
CA PRO A 142 2.96 7.17 10.22
C PRO A 142 4.02 7.56 9.17
N SER A 143 5.26 7.10 9.30
CA SER A 143 6.32 7.39 8.34
C SER A 143 6.08 6.71 6.99
N ASP A 144 5.52 5.49 6.98
CA ASP A 144 5.21 4.76 5.76
C ASP A 144 4.23 5.55 4.87
N PHE A 145 3.21 6.14 5.49
CA PHE A 145 2.26 7.00 4.80
C PHE A 145 2.89 8.33 4.35
N GLY A 146 3.72 8.93 5.21
CA GLY A 146 4.43 10.18 4.88
C GLY A 146 5.31 10.05 3.63
N GLN A 147 5.94 8.90 3.43
CA GLN A 147 6.72 8.61 2.21
C GLN A 147 5.85 8.63 0.96
N TRP A 148 4.68 7.99 1.01
CA TRP A 148 3.73 8.00 -0.09
C TRP A 148 3.21 9.42 -0.36
N VAL A 149 2.82 10.18 0.67
CA VAL A 149 2.34 11.57 0.53
C VAL A 149 3.39 12.45 -0.14
N ALA A 150 4.64 12.37 0.31
CA ALA A 150 5.75 13.11 -0.28
C ALA A 150 5.93 12.76 -1.77
N ARG A 151 5.81 11.47 -2.13
CA ARG A 151 5.89 11.04 -3.53
C ARG A 151 4.71 11.52 -4.36
N HIS A 152 3.49 11.33 -3.87
CA HIS A 152 2.26 11.68 -4.55
C HIS A 152 2.18 13.19 -4.85
N THR A 153 2.52 14.01 -3.85
CA THR A 153 2.56 15.47 -3.99
C THR A 153 3.67 15.94 -4.94
N ALA A 154 4.84 15.30 -4.92
CA ALA A 154 5.92 15.60 -5.87
C ALA A 154 5.51 15.35 -7.34
N GLN A 155 4.47 14.54 -7.58
CA GLN A 155 3.91 14.27 -8.90
C GLN A 155 2.70 15.16 -9.24
N GLY A 156 2.41 16.17 -8.42
CA GLY A 156 1.28 17.07 -8.60
C GLY A 156 -0.05 16.53 -8.07
N GLY A 157 -0.02 15.38 -7.38
CA GLY A 157 -1.19 14.86 -6.69
C GLY A 157 -1.57 15.70 -5.47
N THR A 158 -2.86 15.74 -5.15
CA THR A 158 -3.39 16.38 -3.94
C THR A 158 -3.90 15.30 -2.99
N VAL A 159 -3.66 15.49 -1.70
CA VAL A 159 -4.13 14.57 -0.67
C VAL A 159 -5.24 15.27 0.10
N ASP A 160 -6.45 14.70 0.07
CA ASP A 160 -7.46 14.99 1.09
C ASP A 160 -7.03 14.26 2.36
N SER A 161 -6.39 15.00 3.26
CA SER A 161 -5.81 14.44 4.48
C SER A 161 -6.85 13.76 5.34
N ASP A 162 -8.09 14.26 5.40
CA ASP A 162 -9.08 13.78 6.36
C ASP A 162 -9.72 12.46 5.90
N ALA A 163 -10.08 12.38 4.61
CA ALA A 163 -10.61 11.17 4.02
C ALA A 163 -9.56 10.04 4.00
N LEU A 164 -8.33 10.36 3.62
CA LEU A 164 -7.26 9.36 3.51
C LEU A 164 -6.72 8.97 4.89
N GLN A 165 -6.59 9.90 5.83
CA GLN A 165 -6.17 9.57 7.21
C GLN A 165 -7.21 8.71 7.94
N SER A 166 -8.49 8.85 7.60
CA SER A 166 -9.54 7.95 8.10
C SER A 166 -9.38 6.52 7.58
N SER A 167 -8.89 6.32 6.34
CA SER A 167 -8.62 4.99 5.79
C SER A 167 -7.33 4.35 6.31
N LEU A 168 -6.43 5.14 6.93
CA LEU A 168 -5.20 4.64 7.56
C LEU A 168 -5.43 3.96 8.92
N ARG A 169 -6.64 4.02 9.48
CA ARG A 169 -6.96 3.36 10.76
C ARG A 169 -6.67 1.85 10.75
N ALA A 170 -6.69 1.24 9.56
CA ALA A 170 -6.20 -0.13 9.34
C ALA A 170 -5.31 -0.12 8.09
N ALA A 171 -4.01 0.09 8.29
CA ALA A 171 -3.02 0.13 7.21
C ALA A 171 -1.90 -0.89 7.42
N TYR A 172 -1.45 -1.50 6.32
CA TYR A 172 -0.39 -2.50 6.30
C TYR A 172 0.65 -2.17 5.24
N VAL A 173 1.91 -2.45 5.54
CA VAL A 173 3.00 -2.39 4.56
C VAL A 173 3.24 -3.78 3.99
N VAL A 174 3.28 -3.86 2.66
CA VAL A 174 3.62 -5.07 1.92
C VAL A 174 5.14 -5.26 1.94
N LEU A 175 5.62 -6.43 2.34
CA LEU A 175 7.04 -6.71 2.53
C LEU A 175 7.65 -7.60 1.44
N GLY A 176 6.82 -8.13 0.53
CA GLY A 176 7.25 -9.04 -0.53
C GLY A 176 6.05 -9.54 -1.33
N ASP A 177 6.15 -10.75 -1.88
CA ASP A 177 5.05 -11.38 -2.61
C ASP A 177 3.81 -11.54 -1.70
N PHE A 178 2.72 -10.89 -2.10
CA PHE A 178 1.48 -10.88 -1.33
C PHE A 178 0.27 -10.95 -2.28
N THR A 179 -0.72 -11.75 -1.91
CA THR A 179 -2.03 -11.79 -2.57
C THR A 179 -3.06 -11.24 -1.60
N ILE A 180 -3.79 -10.21 -2.02
CA ILE A 180 -4.83 -9.59 -1.22
C ILE A 180 -5.93 -10.63 -0.95
N PRO A 181 -6.25 -10.93 0.32
CA PRO A 181 -7.31 -11.87 0.63
C PRO A 181 -8.66 -11.32 0.18
N GLY A 182 -9.55 -12.20 -0.26
CA GLY A 182 -10.95 -11.84 -0.54
C GLY A 182 -11.66 -11.32 0.71
N GLY A 183 -12.85 -10.72 0.56
CA GLY A 183 -13.67 -10.33 1.73
C GLY A 183 -13.26 -9.04 2.45
N LEU A 184 -12.31 -8.26 1.92
CA LEU A 184 -11.92 -6.94 2.46
C LEU A 184 -12.86 -5.81 1.99
N HIS A 185 -14.09 -5.84 2.50
CA HIS A 185 -15.14 -4.87 2.15
C HIS A 185 -15.82 -4.26 3.39
N GLY A 186 -16.37 -3.06 3.23
CA GLY A 186 -17.09 -2.36 4.30
C GLY A 186 -16.16 -2.05 5.48
N ALA A 187 -16.53 -2.47 6.69
CA ALA A 187 -15.72 -2.24 7.89
C ALA A 187 -14.35 -2.98 7.88
N HIS A 188 -14.14 -3.92 6.96
CA HIS A 188 -12.90 -4.67 6.82
C HIS A 188 -12.02 -4.18 5.66
N SER A 189 -12.35 -3.06 5.02
CA SER A 189 -11.46 -2.44 4.04
C SER A 189 -10.21 -1.89 4.73
N VAL A 190 -9.04 -2.09 4.12
CA VAL A 190 -7.76 -1.63 4.68
C VAL A 190 -6.97 -0.83 3.64
N THR A 191 -5.88 -0.21 4.07
CA THR A 191 -4.92 0.44 3.19
C THR A 191 -3.65 -0.40 3.09
N PHE A 192 -3.22 -0.76 1.90
CA PHE A 192 -1.93 -1.40 1.63
C PHE A 192 -0.94 -0.34 1.14
N ILE A 193 0.23 -0.29 1.76
CA ILE A 193 1.36 0.55 1.32
C ILE A 193 2.40 -0.39 0.72
N VAL A 194 2.76 -0.14 -0.54
CA VAL A 194 3.75 -0.91 -1.29
C VAL A 194 5.03 -0.07 -1.35
N PRO A 195 6.09 -0.46 -0.61
CA PRO A 195 7.38 0.22 -0.68
C PRO A 195 8.03 0.11 -2.05
N ASP A 196 9.02 0.96 -2.31
CA ASP A 196 9.83 0.86 -3.52
C ASP A 196 10.59 -0.50 -3.57
N GLY A 197 10.66 -1.07 -4.77
CA GLY A 197 11.26 -2.38 -5.02
C GLY A 197 10.45 -3.60 -4.54
N VAL A 198 9.29 -3.41 -3.90
CA VAL A 198 8.40 -4.51 -3.50
C VAL A 198 7.40 -4.81 -4.63
N PRO A 199 7.18 -6.08 -5.01
CA PRO A 199 6.18 -6.44 -6.00
C PRO A 199 4.79 -5.94 -5.64
N TYR A 200 4.06 -5.46 -6.64
CA TYR A 200 2.67 -5.04 -6.46
C TYR A 200 1.80 -6.25 -6.06
N PRO A 201 0.92 -6.12 -5.04
CA PRO A 201 0.17 -7.25 -4.55
C PRO A 201 -0.84 -7.77 -5.58
N LEU A 202 -0.98 -9.09 -5.64
CA LEU A 202 -1.91 -9.77 -6.54
C LEU A 202 -3.33 -9.80 -5.95
N GLY A 203 -4.31 -10.14 -6.78
CA GLY A 203 -5.72 -10.25 -6.36
C GLY A 203 -6.50 -8.95 -6.52
N ASN A 204 -7.74 -8.96 -6.03
CA ASN A 204 -8.64 -7.81 -6.13
C ASN A 204 -8.65 -7.03 -4.80
N PRO A 205 -8.27 -5.74 -4.78
CA PRO A 205 -8.31 -4.94 -3.55
C PRO A 205 -9.73 -4.70 -3.01
N GLY A 206 -10.78 -4.88 -3.83
CA GLY A 206 -12.16 -4.63 -3.42
C GLY A 206 -12.37 -3.16 -3.06
N HIS A 207 -12.75 -2.89 -1.80
CA HIS A 207 -12.85 -1.53 -1.26
C HIS A 207 -11.57 -1.07 -0.53
N SER A 208 -10.54 -1.90 -0.51
CA SER A 208 -9.24 -1.53 0.04
C SER A 208 -8.51 -0.56 -0.89
N VAL A 209 -7.55 0.15 -0.31
CA VAL A 209 -6.68 1.09 -1.03
C VAL A 209 -5.31 0.46 -1.18
N VAL A 210 -4.65 0.73 -2.30
CA VAL A 210 -3.24 0.42 -2.51
C VAL A 210 -2.50 1.71 -2.84
N LEU A 211 -1.50 2.02 -2.02
CA LEU A 211 -0.62 3.17 -2.13
C LEU A 211 0.75 2.68 -2.59
N ASP A 212 1.15 3.03 -3.81
CA ASP A 212 2.47 2.68 -4.35
C ASP A 212 3.46 3.81 -4.10
N VAL A 213 4.46 3.57 -3.24
CA VAL A 213 5.47 4.57 -2.86
C VAL A 213 6.44 4.86 -4.01
N ALA A 214 6.71 3.91 -4.89
CA ALA A 214 7.65 4.11 -5.99
C ALA A 214 7.07 5.08 -7.03
N SER A 215 5.82 4.84 -7.40
CA SER A 215 5.13 5.62 -8.42
C SER A 215 4.26 6.74 -7.86
N GLY A 216 4.08 6.87 -6.55
CA GLY A 216 3.14 7.84 -5.97
C GLY A 216 1.67 7.56 -6.31
N ALA A 217 1.37 6.44 -6.95
CA ALA A 217 0.00 6.10 -7.36
C ALA A 217 -0.87 5.76 -6.15
N CYS A 218 -2.16 6.08 -6.29
CA CYS A 218 -3.23 5.62 -5.41
C CYS A 218 -4.21 4.81 -6.25
N MET A 219 -4.51 3.59 -5.80
CA MET A 219 -5.54 2.74 -6.39
C MET A 219 -6.57 2.33 -5.35
N GLY A 220 -7.84 2.40 -5.71
CA GLY A 220 -8.96 2.05 -4.83
C GLY A 220 -10.05 3.12 -4.84
N PHE A 221 -11.14 2.83 -4.13
CA PHE A 221 -12.36 3.63 -4.18
C PHE A 221 -12.21 5.06 -3.63
N VAL A 222 -11.37 5.24 -2.61
CA VAL A 222 -11.17 6.53 -1.93
C VAL A 222 -9.99 7.34 -2.49
N CYS A 223 -9.34 6.85 -3.55
CA CYS A 223 -8.28 7.62 -4.18
C CYS A 223 -8.88 8.84 -4.88
N PRO A 224 -8.29 10.04 -4.70
CA PRO A 224 -8.77 11.22 -5.38
C PRO A 224 -8.76 10.95 -6.88
N SER A 225 -9.90 11.15 -7.54
CA SER A 225 -9.96 11.14 -9.00
C SER A 225 -8.93 12.15 -9.48
N ALA A 226 -7.91 11.71 -10.22
CA ALA A 226 -6.83 12.56 -10.70
C ALA A 226 -7.43 13.86 -11.25
N GLY A 227 -7.20 14.96 -10.52
CA GLY A 227 -7.70 16.27 -10.90
C GLY A 227 -7.10 16.61 -12.25
N ARG A 228 -7.96 16.68 -13.27
CA ARG A 228 -7.62 17.24 -14.57
C ARG A 228 -7.70 18.75 -14.52
#